data_AF-A0AB38SDA0-F1
#
_entry.id   AF-A0AB38SDA0-F1
#
_cell.length_a   1.000
_cell.length_b   1.000
_cell.length_c   1.000
_cell.angle_alpha   90.00
_cell.angle_beta   90.00
_cell.angle_gamma   90.00
#
_symmetry.space_group_name_H-M   'P 1'
#
loop_
_entity.id
_entity.type
_entity.pdbx_description
1 polymer ?
#
loop_
_entity_poly.entity_id
_entity_poly.type
_entity_poly.pdbx_seq_one_letter_code
_entity_poly.pdbx_strand_id
1 'polypeptide(L)'
;MADLSFQPDWFSKPGDTLLTLMEHRDLTSDVLAQKLGRSVTIISGLLSGSVEIDGELADGLAKHVGGTASFWLTRQSKYAGALNRAASAVSNEAGDKWLKQFPHSDISNYGWVSPKRREDRLKTYLAYFGVSDPQEWIERYANPLGVSFRTSPSFASKAGALSAWLRRGELEAAAVPTSKWNPQKLRQHLLEMRALTRANAPAHFLPRIRRICADAGVALVFVRAPSGCRASGATRFLSPNKAMVIQSFRHLSDDHFWFTFFHELGHLLLHGTSATFIDGGIENVTKQESEANEFSASVLIPPEQKDELLDLKPKTEQVIKFAFSLGVSPGVVVGQLQHNRIIKPSQLNFLKRRFTWDQISAALSNP
;
A
#
# COMPACT_ATOMS: atom_id res chain seq x y z
N MET A 1 -36.67 -33.64 -7.55
CA MET A 1 -35.94 -33.07 -6.40
C MET A 1 -34.79 -32.26 -6.97
N ALA A 2 -34.85 -30.93 -6.86
CA ALA A 2 -33.79 -30.07 -7.36
C ALA A 2 -32.51 -30.36 -6.58
N ASP A 3 -31.47 -30.75 -7.31
CA ASP A 3 -30.11 -30.87 -6.80
C ASP A 3 -29.72 -29.51 -6.22
N LEU A 4 -29.63 -29.42 -4.89
CA LEU A 4 -29.04 -28.29 -4.18
C LEU A 4 -27.53 -28.35 -4.45
N SER A 5 -27.15 -28.01 -5.69
CA SER A 5 -25.75 -27.93 -6.10
C SER A 5 -25.05 -26.99 -5.13
N PHE A 6 -24.08 -27.52 -4.38
CA PHE A 6 -23.17 -26.75 -3.55
C PHE A 6 -22.72 -25.50 -4.33
N GLN A 7 -23.18 -24.33 -3.91
CA GLN A 7 -22.75 -23.05 -4.47
C GLN A 7 -21.72 -22.49 -3.50
N PRO A 8 -20.42 -22.66 -3.77
CA PRO A 8 -19.41 -22.10 -2.91
C PRO A 8 -19.60 -20.58 -2.77
N ASP A 9 -19.53 -20.09 -1.54
CA ASP A 9 -19.60 -18.66 -1.20
C ASP A 9 -18.31 -17.89 -1.53
N TRP A 10 -17.29 -18.58 -2.08
CA TRP A 10 -16.01 -17.97 -2.44
C TRP A 10 -15.98 -17.51 -3.91
N PHE A 11 -15.45 -16.30 -4.14
CA PHE A 11 -15.32 -15.71 -5.46
C PHE A 11 -14.00 -16.14 -6.11
N SER A 12 -14.05 -16.92 -7.20
CA SER A 12 -12.91 -17.00 -8.11
C SER A 12 -12.99 -15.86 -9.13
N LYS A 13 -12.35 -14.73 -8.84
CA LYS A 13 -12.35 -13.60 -9.78
C LYS A 13 -11.39 -13.87 -10.96
N PRO A 14 -11.70 -13.38 -12.17
CA PRO A 14 -10.79 -13.48 -13.32
C PRO A 14 -9.42 -12.87 -13.03
N GLY A 15 -9.39 -11.80 -12.22
CA GLY A 15 -8.18 -11.12 -11.78
C GLY A 15 -7.14 -12.01 -11.10
N ASP A 16 -7.54 -13.05 -10.36
CA ASP A 16 -6.60 -13.98 -9.73
C ASP A 16 -5.86 -14.82 -10.78
N THR A 17 -6.59 -15.29 -11.80
CA THR A 17 -5.98 -15.99 -12.94
C THR A 17 -5.08 -15.08 -13.74
N LEU A 18 -5.51 -13.84 -13.96
CA LEU A 18 -4.69 -12.83 -14.63
C LEU A 18 -3.38 -12.62 -13.88
N LEU A 19 -3.43 -12.44 -12.56
CA LEU A 19 -2.25 -12.27 -11.74
C LEU A 19 -1.28 -13.46 -11.84
N THR A 20 -1.78 -14.69 -11.70
CA THR A 20 -0.96 -15.89 -11.85
C THR A 20 -0.31 -15.98 -13.23
N LEU A 21 -1.05 -15.67 -14.30
CA LEU A 21 -0.50 -15.70 -15.66
C LEU A 21 0.50 -14.57 -15.92
N MET A 22 0.33 -13.42 -15.27
CA MET A 22 1.29 -12.32 -15.28
C MET A 22 2.59 -12.73 -14.58
N GLU A 23 2.51 -13.34 -13.40
CA GLU A 23 3.67 -13.84 -12.65
C GLU A 23 4.46 -14.88 -13.46
N HIS A 24 3.79 -15.85 -14.09
CA HIS A 24 4.46 -16.85 -14.94
C HIS A 24 5.16 -16.29 -16.18
N ARG A 25 4.89 -15.04 -16.54
CA ARG A 25 5.43 -14.37 -17.74
C ARG A 25 6.25 -13.13 -17.40
N ASP A 26 6.53 -12.91 -16.11
CA ASP A 26 7.22 -11.71 -15.62
C ASP A 26 6.59 -10.40 -16.14
N LEU A 27 5.26 -10.39 -16.31
CA LEU A 27 4.51 -9.23 -16.80
C LEU A 27 4.11 -8.33 -15.64
N THR A 28 4.52 -7.06 -15.71
CA THR A 28 4.03 -6.02 -14.79
C THR A 28 2.71 -5.42 -15.28
N SER A 29 1.99 -4.76 -14.36
CA SER A 29 0.76 -4.02 -14.71
C SER A 29 1.01 -2.96 -15.78
N ASP A 30 2.14 -2.24 -15.73
CA ASP A 30 2.50 -1.21 -16.71
C ASP A 30 2.74 -1.79 -18.10
N VAL A 31 3.47 -2.90 -18.19
CA VAL A 31 3.74 -3.59 -19.45
C VAL A 31 2.44 -4.13 -20.05
N LEU A 32 1.57 -4.70 -19.22
CA LEU A 32 0.27 -5.19 -19.69
C LEU A 32 -0.64 -4.04 -20.15
N ALA A 33 -0.67 -2.93 -19.41
CA ALA A 33 -1.42 -1.73 -19.78
C ALA A 33 -0.98 -1.22 -21.16
N GLN A 34 0.33 -1.10 -21.40
CA GLN A 34 0.89 -0.71 -22.68
C GLN A 34 0.52 -1.68 -23.80
N LYS A 35 0.63 -3.00 -23.56
CA LYS A 35 0.28 -4.04 -24.55
C LYS A 35 -1.19 -4.01 -24.93
N LEU A 36 -2.08 -3.71 -23.98
CA LEU A 36 -3.52 -3.61 -24.22
C LEU A 36 -3.96 -2.24 -24.75
N GLY A 37 -3.07 -1.24 -24.80
CA GLY A 37 -3.45 0.14 -25.12
C GLY A 37 -4.42 0.74 -24.09
N ARG A 38 -4.32 0.32 -22.83
CA ARG A 38 -5.18 0.75 -21.72
C ARG A 38 -4.38 1.43 -20.63
N SER A 39 -5.06 2.10 -19.71
CA SER A 39 -4.41 2.66 -18.52
C SER A 39 -4.13 1.58 -17.46
N VAL A 40 -3.13 1.82 -16.61
CA VAL A 40 -2.81 0.96 -15.46
C VAL A 40 -4.00 0.85 -14.49
N THR A 41 -4.85 1.88 -14.45
CA THR A 41 -6.12 1.86 -13.71
C THR A 41 -7.05 0.75 -14.19
N ILE A 42 -7.16 0.54 -15.51
CA ILE A 42 -7.95 -0.58 -16.07
C ILE A 42 -7.35 -1.91 -15.63
N ILE A 43 -6.03 -2.09 -15.71
CA ILE A 43 -5.38 -3.34 -15.27
C ILE A 43 -5.64 -3.60 -13.79
N SER A 44 -5.52 -2.58 -12.95
CA SER A 44 -5.83 -2.68 -11.52
C SER A 44 -7.30 -3.04 -11.27
N GLY A 45 -8.21 -2.50 -12.08
CA GLY A 45 -9.63 -2.85 -12.06
C GLY A 45 -9.92 -4.29 -12.47
N LEU A 46 -9.19 -4.81 -13.46
CA LEU A 46 -9.26 -6.23 -13.86
C LEU A 46 -8.74 -7.15 -12.76
N LEU A 47 -7.60 -6.81 -12.16
CA LEU A 47 -7.02 -7.56 -11.05
C LEU A 47 -7.94 -7.55 -9.82
N SER A 48 -8.61 -6.43 -9.53
CA SER A 48 -9.56 -6.36 -8.42
C SER A 48 -10.88 -7.09 -8.72
N GLY A 49 -11.29 -7.15 -10.00
CA GLY A 49 -12.60 -7.61 -10.44
C GLY A 49 -13.64 -6.49 -10.52
N SER A 50 -13.26 -5.23 -10.27
CA SER A 50 -14.15 -4.07 -10.38
C SER A 50 -14.40 -3.62 -11.82
N VAL A 51 -13.55 -4.03 -12.76
CA VAL A 51 -13.71 -3.84 -14.21
C VAL A 51 -14.06 -5.18 -14.85
N GLU A 52 -15.11 -5.19 -15.68
CA GLU A 52 -15.53 -6.37 -16.41
C GLU A 52 -14.61 -6.64 -17.61
N ILE A 53 -14.29 -7.90 -17.86
CA ILE A 53 -13.62 -8.31 -19.10
C ILE A 53 -14.68 -8.39 -20.21
N ASP A 54 -14.69 -7.41 -21.11
CA ASP A 54 -15.47 -7.45 -22.35
C ASP A 54 -14.74 -8.22 -23.47
N GLY A 55 -15.33 -8.28 -24.67
CA GLY A 55 -14.76 -9.00 -25.80
C GLY A 55 -13.38 -8.48 -26.22
N GLU A 56 -13.20 -7.16 -26.25
CA GLU A 56 -11.94 -6.55 -26.65
C GLU A 56 -10.83 -6.83 -25.63
N LEU A 57 -11.14 -6.72 -24.33
CA LEU A 57 -10.22 -7.09 -23.26
C LEU A 57 -9.94 -8.59 -23.27
N ALA A 58 -10.92 -9.45 -23.53
CA ALA A 58 -10.73 -10.89 -23.62
C ALA A 58 -9.76 -11.28 -24.76
N ASP A 59 -9.91 -10.67 -25.94
CA ASP A 59 -9.01 -10.86 -27.08
C ASP A 59 -7.59 -10.36 -26.76
N GLY A 60 -7.48 -9.17 -26.16
CA GLY A 60 -6.20 -8.61 -25.75
C GLY A 60 -5.49 -9.47 -24.70
N LEU A 61 -6.21 -9.95 -23.69
CA LEU A 61 -5.67 -10.86 -22.68
C LEU A 61 -5.25 -12.20 -23.30
N ALA A 62 -6.06 -12.79 -24.18
CA ALA A 62 -5.70 -14.02 -24.90
C ALA A 62 -4.39 -13.85 -25.68
N LYS A 63 -4.22 -12.71 -26.35
CA LYS A 63 -3.03 -12.41 -27.15
C LYS A 63 -1.77 -12.14 -26.32
N HIS A 64 -1.88 -11.43 -25.21
CA HIS A 64 -0.71 -10.90 -24.48
C HIS A 64 -0.39 -11.63 -23.17
N VAL A 65 -1.39 -12.28 -22.57
CA VAL A 65 -1.28 -13.01 -21.30
C VAL A 65 -1.48 -14.51 -21.51
N GLY A 66 -2.34 -14.90 -22.45
CA GLY A 66 -2.64 -16.29 -22.79
C GLY A 66 -4.08 -16.70 -22.47
N GLY A 67 -4.37 -17.99 -22.64
CA GLY A 67 -5.75 -18.49 -22.67
C GLY A 67 -6.46 -18.13 -23.99
N THR A 68 -7.76 -18.36 -24.05
CA THR A 68 -8.61 -17.95 -25.17
C THR A 68 -9.54 -16.81 -24.76
N ALA A 69 -10.05 -16.03 -25.70
CA ALA A 69 -11.08 -15.03 -25.40
C ALA A 69 -12.32 -15.69 -24.75
N SER A 70 -12.71 -16.86 -25.24
CA SER A 70 -13.81 -17.66 -24.66
C SER A 70 -13.54 -18.09 -23.21
N PHE A 71 -12.30 -18.42 -22.87
CA PHE A 71 -11.89 -18.73 -21.50
C PHE A 71 -12.11 -17.52 -20.57
N TRP A 72 -11.63 -16.33 -20.98
CA TRP A 72 -11.78 -15.11 -20.19
C TRP A 72 -13.24 -14.69 -20.02
N LEU A 73 -14.03 -14.71 -21.10
CA LEU A 73 -15.46 -14.40 -21.05
C LEU A 73 -16.25 -15.39 -20.18
N THR A 74 -15.89 -16.68 -20.23
CA THR A 74 -16.51 -17.70 -19.36
C THR A 74 -16.20 -17.44 -17.89
N ARG A 75 -14.94 -17.12 -17.56
CA ARG A 75 -14.53 -16.74 -16.18
C ARG A 75 -15.29 -15.49 -15.73
N GLN A 76 -15.38 -14.46 -16.58
CA GLN A 76 -16.10 -13.23 -16.29
C GLN A 76 -17.59 -13.49 -16.04
N SER A 77 -18.24 -14.30 -16.87
CA SER A 77 -19.67 -14.64 -16.72
C SER A 77 -19.93 -15.37 -15.39
N LYS A 78 -19.12 -16.38 -15.05
CA LYS A 78 -19.23 -17.10 -13.77
C LYS A 78 -19.05 -16.17 -12.58
N TYR A 79 -18.04 -15.31 -12.63
CA TYR A 79 -17.76 -14.32 -11.59
C TYR A 79 -18.89 -13.30 -11.45
N ALA A 80 -19.41 -12.76 -12.55
CA ALA A 80 -20.52 -11.83 -12.54
C ALA A 80 -21.78 -12.46 -11.92
N GLY A 81 -22.04 -13.74 -12.21
CA GLY A 81 -23.13 -14.51 -11.58
C GLY A 81 -22.95 -14.64 -10.07
N ALA A 82 -21.76 -15.00 -9.60
CA ALA A 82 -21.46 -15.09 -8.16
C ALA A 82 -21.60 -13.74 -7.45
N LEU A 83 -21.07 -12.68 -8.06
CA LEU A 83 -21.10 -11.34 -7.51
C LEU A 83 -22.54 -10.77 -7.46
N ASN A 84 -23.38 -11.09 -8.45
CA ASN A 84 -24.80 -10.74 -8.41
C ASN A 84 -25.51 -11.43 -7.25
N ARG A 85 -25.27 -12.74 -7.03
CA ARG A 85 -25.85 -13.46 -5.89
C ARG A 85 -25.45 -12.84 -4.56
N ALA A 86 -24.17 -12.53 -4.41
CA ALA A 86 -23.63 -11.88 -3.21
C ALA A 86 -24.29 -10.51 -2.96
N ALA A 87 -24.37 -9.65 -3.99
CA ALA A 87 -25.02 -8.36 -3.88
C ALA A 87 -26.52 -8.47 -3.55
N SER A 88 -27.23 -9.47 -4.10
CA SER A 88 -28.65 -9.72 -3.80
C SER A 88 -28.90 -10.30 -2.40
N ALA A 89 -27.92 -10.98 -1.81
CA ALA A 89 -28.02 -11.53 -0.46
C ALA A 89 -27.86 -10.46 0.64
N VAL A 90 -27.21 -9.33 0.32
CA VAL A 90 -27.04 -8.20 1.24
C VAL A 90 -28.29 -7.33 1.21
N SER A 91 -28.89 -7.09 2.38
CA SER A 91 -30.04 -6.18 2.48
C SER A 91 -29.65 -4.74 2.11
N ASN A 92 -30.59 -4.00 1.51
CA ASN A 92 -30.36 -2.59 1.14
C ASN A 92 -29.86 -1.75 2.32
N GLU A 93 -30.43 -1.97 3.51
CA GLU A 93 -30.05 -1.26 4.73
C GLU A 93 -28.61 -1.55 5.17
N ALA A 94 -28.19 -2.82 5.13
CA ALA A 94 -26.82 -3.22 5.46
C ALA A 94 -25.84 -2.70 4.42
N GLY A 95 -26.19 -2.79 3.13
CA GLY A 95 -25.39 -2.28 2.01
C GLY A 95 -25.18 -0.77 2.10
N ASP A 96 -26.23 0.01 2.32
CA ASP A 96 -26.16 1.46 2.45
C ASP A 96 -25.33 1.88 3.68
N LYS A 97 -25.51 1.19 4.81
CA LYS A 97 -24.72 1.44 6.03
C LYS A 97 -23.23 1.17 5.80
N TRP A 98 -22.90 0.09 5.09
CA TRP A 98 -21.52 -0.24 4.75
C TRP A 98 -20.90 0.79 3.79
N LEU A 99 -21.61 1.12 2.71
CA LEU A 99 -21.13 2.06 1.69
C LEU A 99 -20.85 3.46 2.26
N LYS A 100 -21.67 3.95 3.20
CA LYS A 100 -21.48 5.26 3.87
C LYS A 100 -20.13 5.42 4.58
N GLN A 101 -19.39 4.35 4.83
CA GLN A 101 -18.09 4.40 5.50
C GLN A 101 -16.94 4.85 4.59
N PHE A 102 -17.12 4.80 3.26
CA PHE A 102 -16.04 4.98 2.30
C PHE A 102 -15.97 6.41 1.73
N PRO A 103 -14.77 6.95 1.51
CA PRO A 103 -14.59 8.24 0.82
C PRO A 103 -14.81 8.07 -0.69
N HIS A 104 -16.07 7.95 -1.12
CA HIS A 104 -16.44 7.63 -2.51
C HIS A 104 -15.84 8.59 -3.54
N SER A 105 -15.80 9.89 -3.24
CA SER A 105 -15.23 10.90 -4.15
C SER A 105 -13.76 10.59 -4.46
N ASP A 106 -12.94 10.40 -3.43
CA ASP A 106 -11.51 10.14 -3.59
C ASP A 106 -11.26 8.79 -4.28
N ILE A 107 -11.96 7.74 -3.85
CA ILE A 107 -11.86 6.40 -4.44
C ILE A 107 -12.18 6.43 -5.94
N SER A 108 -13.20 7.20 -6.34
CA SER A 108 -13.56 7.38 -7.75
C SER A 108 -12.55 8.24 -8.51
N ASN A 109 -12.09 9.34 -7.91
CA ASN A 109 -11.11 10.26 -8.53
C ASN A 109 -9.75 9.58 -8.73
N TYR A 110 -9.37 8.66 -7.83
CA TYR A 110 -8.18 7.83 -7.99
C TYR A 110 -8.40 6.63 -8.92
N GLY A 111 -9.64 6.42 -9.41
CA GLY A 111 -9.97 5.33 -10.33
C GLY A 111 -9.96 3.94 -9.70
N TRP A 112 -10.10 3.83 -8.38
CA TRP A 112 -10.09 2.52 -7.69
C TRP A 112 -11.41 1.77 -7.85
N VAL A 113 -12.51 2.51 -7.77
CA VAL A 113 -13.89 2.00 -7.90
C VAL A 113 -14.71 2.99 -8.72
N SER A 114 -15.25 2.54 -9.85
CA SER A 114 -16.01 3.39 -10.78
C SER A 114 -17.30 2.69 -11.22
N PRO A 115 -18.35 2.69 -10.39
CA PRO A 115 -19.60 2.01 -10.74
C PRO A 115 -20.29 2.73 -11.91
N LYS A 116 -20.80 1.96 -12.88
CA LYS A 116 -21.52 2.50 -14.05
C LYS A 116 -22.82 3.19 -13.64
N ARG A 117 -23.54 2.60 -12.67
CA ARG A 117 -24.78 3.15 -12.10
C ARG A 117 -24.71 3.16 -10.58
N ARG A 118 -25.52 4.00 -9.94
CA ARG A 118 -25.60 4.10 -8.47
C ARG A 118 -25.95 2.76 -7.82
N GLU A 119 -26.87 2.01 -8.41
CA GLU A 119 -27.29 0.68 -7.96
C GLU A 119 -26.19 -0.37 -8.03
N ASP A 120 -25.21 -0.21 -8.94
CA ASP A 120 -24.08 -1.14 -9.06
C ASP A 120 -23.03 -0.94 -7.95
N ARG A 121 -23.15 0.13 -7.15
CA ARG A 121 -22.10 0.52 -6.18
C ARG A 121 -21.77 -0.59 -5.18
N LEU A 122 -22.79 -1.22 -4.58
CA LEU A 122 -22.57 -2.33 -3.65
C LEU A 122 -21.76 -3.44 -4.32
N LYS A 123 -22.20 -3.86 -5.50
CA LYS A 123 -21.56 -4.89 -6.32
C LYS A 123 -20.09 -4.54 -6.63
N THR A 124 -19.80 -3.30 -7.02
CA THR A 124 -18.42 -2.88 -7.34
C THR A 124 -17.53 -2.82 -6.10
N TYR A 125 -18.07 -2.45 -4.93
CA TYR A 125 -17.32 -2.45 -3.67
C TYR A 125 -17.03 -3.88 -3.17
N LEU A 126 -18.01 -4.78 -3.24
CA LEU A 126 -17.81 -6.21 -2.96
C LEU A 126 -16.70 -6.78 -3.85
N ALA A 127 -16.74 -6.47 -5.16
CA ALA A 127 -15.70 -6.84 -6.11
C ALA A 127 -14.32 -6.29 -5.73
N TYR A 128 -14.22 -4.98 -5.50
CA TYR A 128 -12.97 -4.30 -5.17
C TYR A 128 -12.29 -4.92 -3.95
N PHE A 129 -13.04 -5.15 -2.87
CA PHE A 129 -12.54 -5.78 -1.65
C PHE A 129 -12.38 -7.31 -1.77
N GLY A 130 -13.02 -7.93 -2.78
CA GLY A 130 -13.03 -9.38 -2.98
C GLY A 130 -13.72 -10.10 -1.82
N VAL A 131 -14.89 -9.59 -1.39
CA VAL A 131 -15.68 -10.11 -0.26
C VAL A 131 -17.12 -10.41 -0.69
N SER A 132 -17.81 -11.32 0.00
CA SER A 132 -19.22 -11.67 -0.22
C SER A 132 -20.18 -10.64 0.31
N ASP A 133 -19.82 -10.03 1.43
CA ASP A 133 -20.72 -9.17 2.18
C ASP A 133 -19.91 -8.22 3.10
N PRO A 134 -20.60 -7.25 3.74
CA PRO A 134 -19.97 -6.35 4.70
C PRO A 134 -19.36 -7.04 5.93
N GLN A 135 -19.84 -8.23 6.32
CA GLN A 135 -19.35 -8.94 7.51
C GLN A 135 -17.98 -9.56 7.23
N GLU A 136 -17.78 -10.18 6.07
CA GLU A 136 -16.45 -10.65 5.65
C GLU A 136 -15.46 -9.49 5.52
N TRP A 137 -15.89 -8.31 5.07
CA TRP A 137 -15.06 -7.10 5.08
C TRP A 137 -14.67 -6.69 6.51
N ILE A 138 -15.59 -6.75 7.48
CA ILE A 138 -15.29 -6.48 8.89
C ILE A 138 -14.22 -7.45 9.39
N GLU A 139 -14.39 -8.74 9.15
CA GLU A 139 -13.47 -9.78 9.60
C GLU A 139 -12.08 -9.65 8.97
N ARG A 140 -12.02 -9.29 7.68
CA ARG A 140 -10.76 -9.18 6.94
C ARG A 140 -10.00 -7.89 7.20
N TYR A 141 -10.73 -6.77 7.39
CA TYR A 141 -10.12 -5.44 7.47
C TYR A 141 -10.44 -4.71 8.77
N ALA A 142 -11.64 -4.73 9.30
CA ALA A 142 -11.93 -3.94 10.49
C ALA A 142 -11.37 -4.56 11.78
N ASN A 143 -11.56 -5.87 11.95
CA ASN A 143 -11.15 -6.60 13.16
C ASN A 143 -9.62 -6.67 13.33
N PRO A 144 -8.82 -7.04 12.30
CA PRO A 144 -7.37 -7.13 12.46
C PRO A 144 -6.72 -5.76 12.71
N LEU A 145 -7.39 -4.69 12.33
CA LEU A 145 -6.90 -3.32 12.50
C LEU A 145 -7.29 -2.71 13.86
N GLY A 146 -8.01 -3.46 14.71
CA GLY A 146 -8.41 -2.99 16.04
C GLY A 146 -9.31 -1.74 16.02
N VAL A 147 -9.89 -1.40 14.87
CA VAL A 147 -10.69 -0.18 14.72
C VAL A 147 -12.07 -0.43 15.33
N SER A 148 -12.29 0.06 16.56
CA SER A 148 -13.61 0.05 17.19
C SER A 148 -14.56 1.00 16.47
N PHE A 149 -15.70 0.49 16.01
CA PHE A 149 -16.76 1.27 15.36
C PHE A 149 -17.54 2.21 16.30
N ARG A 150 -17.13 2.31 17.58
CA ARG A 150 -17.74 3.22 18.54
C ARG A 150 -17.08 4.61 18.46
N THR A 151 -17.80 5.54 17.84
CA THR A 151 -17.76 7.01 18.04
C THR A 151 -16.43 7.63 18.51
N SER A 152 -15.70 8.22 17.54
CA SER A 152 -14.64 9.26 17.61
C SER A 152 -13.52 9.12 18.66
N PRO A 153 -12.27 9.25 18.18
CA PRO A 153 -11.61 10.56 18.29
C PRO A 153 -11.31 11.17 16.92
N SER A 154 -11.28 12.50 16.86
CA SER A 154 -10.93 13.31 15.68
C SER A 154 -9.55 13.02 15.08
N PHE A 155 -8.74 12.15 15.69
CA PHE A 155 -7.38 11.75 15.27
C PHE A 155 -7.26 10.34 14.67
N ALA A 156 -8.24 9.44 14.83
CA ALA A 156 -8.17 8.08 14.25
C ALA A 156 -8.51 8.07 12.75
N SER A 157 -7.94 7.13 11.99
CA SER A 157 -8.33 6.88 10.59
C SER A 157 -9.74 6.27 10.54
N LYS A 158 -10.56 6.69 9.57
CA LYS A 158 -11.86 6.05 9.33
C LYS A 158 -11.64 4.66 8.73
N ALA A 159 -12.28 3.62 9.29
CA ALA A 159 -12.13 2.23 8.86
C ALA A 159 -12.31 2.04 7.34
N GLY A 160 -13.35 2.66 6.75
CA GLY A 160 -13.58 2.60 5.31
C GLY A 160 -12.46 3.23 4.47
N ALA A 161 -11.93 4.38 4.90
CA ALA A 161 -10.82 5.04 4.19
C ALA A 161 -9.51 4.24 4.30
N LEU A 162 -9.20 3.73 5.50
CA LEU A 162 -8.00 2.93 5.76
C LEU A 162 -8.02 1.60 5.00
N SER A 163 -9.12 0.85 5.10
CA SER A 163 -9.27 -0.43 4.38
C SER A 163 -9.21 -0.25 2.86
N ALA A 164 -9.83 0.80 2.31
CA ALA A 164 -9.77 1.07 0.87
C ALA A 164 -8.32 1.32 0.40
N TRP A 165 -7.54 2.04 1.22
CA TRP A 165 -6.12 2.31 0.96
C TRP A 165 -5.26 1.06 1.07
N LEU A 166 -5.44 0.25 2.12
CA LEU A 166 -4.75 -1.04 2.28
C LEU A 166 -5.06 -1.98 1.12
N ARG A 167 -6.35 -2.10 0.74
CA ARG A 167 -6.77 -2.92 -0.39
C ARG A 167 -6.10 -2.46 -1.69
N ARG A 168 -5.96 -1.14 -1.89
CA ARG A 168 -5.24 -0.63 -3.06
C ARG A 168 -3.78 -1.09 -3.03
N GLY A 169 -3.13 -0.98 -1.88
CA GLY A 169 -1.77 -1.52 -1.68
C GLY A 169 -1.67 -3.00 -2.01
N GLU A 170 -2.58 -3.83 -1.49
CA GLU A 170 -2.59 -5.28 -1.72
C GLU A 170 -2.66 -5.60 -3.21
N LEU A 171 -3.54 -4.91 -3.96
CA LEU A 171 -3.70 -5.11 -5.39
C LEU A 171 -2.45 -4.69 -6.17
N GLU A 172 -1.85 -3.55 -5.83
CA GLU A 172 -0.62 -3.09 -6.49
C GLU A 172 0.57 -3.98 -6.16
N ALA A 173 0.75 -4.32 -4.88
CA ALA A 173 1.86 -5.13 -4.40
C ALA A 173 1.77 -6.58 -4.90
N ALA A 174 0.56 -7.12 -5.06
CA ALA A 174 0.34 -8.40 -5.70
C ALA A 174 0.94 -8.42 -7.11
N ALA A 175 0.77 -7.36 -7.90
CA ALA A 175 1.28 -7.26 -9.26
C ALA A 175 2.77 -6.89 -9.39
N VAL A 176 3.48 -6.60 -8.29
CA VAL A 176 4.93 -6.34 -8.30
C VAL A 176 5.70 -7.67 -8.28
N PRO A 177 6.52 -7.98 -9.30
CA PRO A 177 7.41 -9.15 -9.24
C PRO A 177 8.44 -9.00 -8.12
N THR A 178 8.62 -10.04 -7.31
CA THR A 178 9.61 -10.05 -6.22
C THR A 178 10.30 -11.41 -6.12
N SER A 179 11.51 -11.42 -5.57
CA SER A 179 12.13 -12.64 -5.05
C SER A 179 11.29 -13.21 -3.89
N LYS A 180 11.65 -14.40 -3.40
CA LYS A 180 11.07 -14.93 -2.15
C LYS A 180 11.56 -14.10 -0.96
N TRP A 181 10.67 -13.87 0.00
CA TRP A 181 10.96 -13.18 1.26
C TRP A 181 12.25 -13.69 1.90
N ASN A 182 13.20 -12.78 2.11
CA ASN A 182 14.50 -13.08 2.69
C ASN A 182 14.91 -11.97 3.68
N PRO A 183 14.67 -12.17 4.99
CA PRO A 183 14.96 -11.14 5.99
C PRO A 183 16.47 -10.85 6.13
N GLN A 184 17.34 -11.83 5.92
CA GLN A 184 18.79 -11.63 5.97
C GLN A 184 19.23 -10.70 4.83
N LYS A 185 18.71 -10.92 3.62
CA LYS A 185 18.98 -10.09 2.46
C LYS A 185 18.44 -8.67 2.66
N LEU A 186 17.22 -8.52 3.20
CA LEU A 186 16.70 -7.20 3.54
C LEU A 186 17.62 -6.46 4.54
N ARG A 187 18.13 -7.15 5.58
CA ARG A 187 19.08 -6.57 6.54
C ARG A 187 20.37 -6.10 5.87
N GLN A 188 20.91 -6.88 4.94
CA GLN A 188 22.13 -6.53 4.20
C GLN A 188 21.97 -5.26 3.37
N HIS A 189 20.76 -4.98 2.87
CA HIS A 189 20.46 -3.79 2.09
C HIS A 189 20.17 -2.53 2.90
N LEU A 190 20.07 -2.58 4.23
CA LEU A 190 19.69 -1.42 5.05
C LEU A 190 20.64 -0.22 4.85
N LEU A 191 21.95 -0.47 4.81
CA LEU A 191 22.94 0.59 4.61
C LEU A 191 22.87 1.21 3.21
N GLU A 192 22.63 0.39 2.18
CA GLU A 192 22.43 0.86 0.81
C GLU A 192 21.19 1.74 0.71
N MET A 193 20.06 1.30 1.28
CA MET A 193 18.82 2.08 1.32
C MET A 193 18.98 3.37 2.14
N ARG A 194 19.74 3.33 3.24
CA ARG A 194 20.03 4.52 4.06
C ARG A 194 20.81 5.58 3.29
N ALA A 195 21.77 5.18 2.47
CA ALA A 195 22.53 6.10 1.63
C ALA A 195 21.64 6.84 0.61
N LEU A 196 20.53 6.22 0.17
CA LEU A 196 19.57 6.85 -0.75
C LEU A 196 18.81 8.02 -0.14
N THR A 197 18.82 8.19 1.19
CA THR A 197 18.26 9.38 1.85
C THR A 197 18.87 10.68 1.31
N ARG A 198 20.13 10.64 0.85
CA ARG A 198 20.82 11.79 0.28
C ARG A 198 20.29 12.20 -1.10
N ALA A 199 19.58 11.33 -1.81
CA ALA A 199 19.00 11.64 -3.11
C ALA A 199 18.00 12.81 -3.02
N ASN A 200 18.17 13.79 -3.90
CA ASN A 200 17.43 15.06 -3.86
C ASN A 200 16.05 15.00 -4.53
N ALA A 201 15.72 13.94 -5.25
CA ALA A 201 14.46 13.82 -6.00
C ALA A 201 13.94 12.38 -5.98
N PRO A 202 12.60 12.16 -5.95
CA PRO A 202 11.98 10.83 -6.00
C PRO A 202 12.49 9.93 -7.13
N ALA A 203 12.72 10.49 -8.32
CA ALA A 203 13.24 9.76 -9.48
C ALA A 203 14.61 9.10 -9.23
N HIS A 204 15.40 9.61 -8.29
CA HIS A 204 16.74 9.09 -8.00
C HIS A 204 16.76 7.99 -6.94
N PHE A 205 15.70 7.84 -6.13
CA PHE A 205 15.65 6.83 -5.06
C PHE A 205 14.50 5.84 -5.19
N LEU A 206 13.32 6.26 -5.66
CA LEU A 206 12.12 5.39 -5.69
C LEU A 206 12.31 4.12 -6.52
N PRO A 207 12.81 4.17 -7.78
CA PRO A 207 13.06 2.96 -8.55
C PRO A 207 14.08 2.03 -7.86
N ARG A 208 15.12 2.61 -7.25
CA ARG A 208 16.19 1.89 -6.57
C ARG A 208 15.70 1.17 -5.32
N ILE A 209 15.00 1.86 -4.41
CA ILE A 209 14.47 1.20 -3.20
C ILE A 209 13.42 0.14 -3.55
N ARG A 210 12.58 0.35 -4.57
CA ARG A 210 11.63 -0.67 -5.03
C ARG A 210 12.36 -1.93 -5.50
N ARG A 211 13.42 -1.77 -6.30
CA ARG A 211 14.24 -2.89 -6.78
C ARG A 211 14.92 -3.62 -5.63
N ILE A 212 15.54 -2.90 -4.71
CA ILE A 212 16.24 -3.46 -3.54
C ILE A 212 15.25 -4.22 -2.65
N CYS A 213 14.09 -3.64 -2.35
CA CYS A 213 13.02 -4.29 -1.59
C CYS A 213 12.51 -5.55 -2.31
N ALA A 214 12.23 -5.47 -3.61
CA ALA A 214 11.74 -6.60 -4.41
C ALA A 214 12.74 -7.76 -4.43
N ASP A 215 14.05 -7.46 -4.44
CA ASP A 215 15.11 -8.46 -4.41
C ASP A 215 15.18 -9.25 -3.08
N ALA A 216 14.64 -8.68 -2.00
CA ALA A 216 14.45 -9.32 -0.70
C ALA A 216 13.02 -9.86 -0.47
N GLY A 217 12.15 -9.84 -1.49
CA GLY A 217 10.77 -10.32 -1.41
C GLY A 217 9.78 -9.34 -0.79
N VAL A 218 10.07 -8.04 -0.85
CA VAL A 218 9.20 -6.95 -0.38
C VAL A 218 8.68 -6.16 -1.58
N ALA A 219 7.38 -6.23 -1.81
CA ALA A 219 6.67 -5.36 -2.75
C ALA A 219 6.43 -4.00 -2.09
N LEU A 220 7.28 -3.03 -2.42
CA LEU A 220 7.16 -1.64 -1.97
C LEU A 220 6.29 -0.84 -2.94
N VAL A 221 5.17 -0.31 -2.43
CA VAL A 221 4.18 0.44 -3.21
C VAL A 221 3.85 1.79 -2.56
N PHE A 222 3.49 2.77 -3.39
CA PHE A 222 3.22 4.14 -2.94
C PHE A 222 1.85 4.57 -3.43
N VAL A 223 0.92 4.72 -2.48
CA VAL A 223 -0.49 4.96 -2.80
C VAL A 223 -0.95 6.18 -2.04
N ARG A 224 -1.55 7.14 -2.75
CA ARG A 224 -2.11 8.32 -2.10
C ARG A 224 -3.25 7.94 -1.16
N ALA A 225 -3.14 8.35 0.10
CA ALA A 225 -4.21 8.12 1.07
C ALA A 225 -5.46 8.94 0.70
N PRO A 226 -6.67 8.34 0.74
CA PRO A 226 -7.91 9.08 0.59
C PRO A 226 -8.23 9.87 1.87
N SER A 227 -9.15 10.82 1.77
CA SER A 227 -9.64 11.61 2.90
C SER A 227 -10.18 10.70 3.99
N GLY A 228 -9.75 10.94 5.23
CA GLY A 228 -10.08 10.10 6.39
C GLY A 228 -9.12 8.93 6.61
N CYS A 229 -8.19 8.64 5.70
CA CYS A 229 -7.04 7.77 5.97
C CYS A 229 -5.88 8.65 6.44
N ARG A 230 -5.38 8.38 7.65
CA ARG A 230 -4.25 9.10 8.24
C ARG A 230 -2.95 8.29 8.27
N ALA A 231 -2.97 7.05 7.82
CA ALA A 231 -1.81 6.19 7.86
C ALA A 231 -0.66 6.74 7.01
N SER A 232 0.57 6.68 7.55
CA SER A 232 1.79 7.05 6.82
C SER A 232 2.34 5.84 6.07
N GLY A 233 2.27 4.68 6.70
CA GLY A 233 2.74 3.40 6.19
C GLY A 233 1.90 2.24 6.71
N ALA A 234 2.03 1.10 6.05
CA ALA A 234 1.58 -0.18 6.58
C ALA A 234 2.41 -1.33 6.00
N THR A 235 2.49 -2.40 6.76
CA THR A 235 3.21 -3.63 6.44
C THR A 235 2.30 -4.83 6.57
N ARG A 236 2.30 -5.71 5.56
CA ARG A 236 1.50 -6.95 5.55
C ARG A 236 2.17 -8.04 4.72
N PHE A 237 2.09 -9.29 5.15
CA PHE A 237 2.42 -10.42 4.28
C PHE A 237 1.23 -10.77 3.38
N LEU A 238 1.44 -10.76 2.07
CA LEU A 238 0.44 -11.19 1.07
C LEU A 238 0.44 -12.72 0.90
N SER A 239 1.60 -13.33 1.13
CA SER A 239 1.81 -14.77 1.22
C SER A 239 3.02 -15.04 2.12
N PRO A 240 3.31 -16.29 2.52
CA PRO A 240 4.52 -16.61 3.29
C PRO A 240 5.84 -16.17 2.62
N ASN A 241 5.83 -15.97 1.30
CA ASN A 241 7.01 -15.63 0.51
C ASN A 241 7.04 -14.18 -0.01
N LYS A 242 6.02 -13.36 0.31
CA LYS A 242 5.92 -12.00 -0.24
C LYS A 242 5.34 -11.04 0.78
N ALA A 243 6.18 -10.08 1.18
CA ALA A 243 5.79 -8.97 2.02
C ALA A 243 5.33 -7.77 1.16
N MET A 244 4.44 -6.97 1.71
CA MET A 244 4.03 -5.67 1.18
C MET A 244 4.42 -4.60 2.19
N VAL A 245 5.00 -3.51 1.67
CA VAL A 245 5.09 -2.23 2.37
C VAL A 245 4.37 -1.20 1.51
N ILE A 246 3.38 -0.52 2.08
CA ILE A 246 2.65 0.58 1.44
C ILE A 246 2.98 1.88 2.17
N GLN A 247 3.25 2.95 1.43
CA GLN A 247 3.40 4.29 2.01
C GLN A 247 2.52 5.34 1.33
N SER A 248 2.03 6.27 2.14
CA SER A 248 1.13 7.34 1.68
C SER A 248 1.82 8.66 1.38
N PHE A 249 3.15 8.73 1.56
CA PHE A 249 3.90 9.99 1.46
C PHE A 249 3.29 11.12 2.32
N ARG A 250 2.71 10.75 3.49
CA ARG A 250 2.15 11.72 4.43
C ARG A 250 3.17 12.81 4.75
N HIS A 251 2.72 14.06 4.81
CA HIS A 251 3.53 15.27 5.01
C HIS A 251 4.48 15.66 3.87
N LEU A 252 4.64 14.80 2.85
CA LEU A 252 5.43 15.06 1.65
C LEU A 252 6.83 15.62 1.96
N SER A 253 7.48 15.09 3.00
CA SER A 253 8.85 15.45 3.37
C SER A 253 9.75 14.25 3.52
N ASP A 254 11.04 14.45 3.25
CA ASP A 254 12.05 13.40 3.29
C ASP A 254 12.20 12.78 4.68
N ASP A 255 12.20 13.59 5.73
CA ASP A 255 12.29 13.11 7.12
C ASP A 255 11.15 12.13 7.48
N HIS A 256 9.90 12.49 7.18
CA HIS A 256 8.75 11.64 7.43
C HIS A 256 8.77 10.41 6.53
N PHE A 257 9.08 10.57 5.23
CA PHE A 257 9.15 9.47 4.29
C PHE A 257 10.14 8.39 4.74
N TRP A 258 11.39 8.79 5.03
CA TRP A 258 12.45 7.85 5.39
C TRP A 258 12.24 7.24 6.76
N PHE A 259 11.71 8.00 7.73
CA PHE A 259 11.37 7.46 9.04
C PHE A 259 10.29 6.38 8.93
N THR A 260 9.18 6.67 8.26
CA THR A 260 8.14 5.67 8.02
C THR A 260 8.70 4.48 7.23
N PHE A 261 9.57 4.72 6.25
CA PHE A 261 10.10 3.62 5.41
C PHE A 261 10.88 2.60 6.24
N PHE A 262 11.83 3.06 7.06
CA PHE A 262 12.59 2.16 7.92
C PHE A 262 11.76 1.60 9.08
N HIS A 263 10.73 2.32 9.54
CA HIS A 263 9.78 1.82 10.53
C HIS A 263 9.03 0.59 10.00
N GLU A 264 8.48 0.66 8.78
CA GLU A 264 7.82 -0.47 8.13
C GLU A 264 8.79 -1.65 7.90
N LEU A 265 10.04 -1.39 7.49
CA LEU A 265 11.06 -2.44 7.42
C LEU A 265 11.38 -3.04 8.80
N GLY A 266 11.32 -2.23 9.86
CA GLY A 266 11.44 -2.67 11.25
C GLY A 266 10.38 -3.72 11.59
N HIS A 267 9.12 -3.47 11.24
CA HIS A 267 8.05 -4.47 11.42
C HIS A 267 8.35 -5.79 10.73
N LEU A 268 8.77 -5.75 9.47
CA LEU A 268 9.13 -6.97 8.74
C LEU A 268 10.28 -7.75 9.39
N LEU A 269 11.28 -7.04 9.90
CA LEU A 269 12.51 -7.64 10.43
C LEU A 269 12.39 -8.11 11.87
N LEU A 270 11.56 -7.45 12.69
CA LEU A 270 11.45 -7.71 14.12
C LEU A 270 10.23 -8.56 14.50
N HIS A 271 9.11 -8.42 13.77
CA HIS A 271 7.83 -8.96 14.23
C HIS A 271 7.26 -10.09 13.33
N GLY A 272 7.93 -10.43 12.23
CA GLY A 272 7.62 -11.60 11.42
C GLY A 272 6.31 -11.53 10.63
N THR A 273 5.78 -12.69 10.24
CA THR A 273 4.75 -12.83 9.19
C THR A 273 3.31 -12.85 9.68
N SER A 274 3.08 -12.85 11.00
CA SER A 274 1.79 -13.19 11.60
C SER A 274 0.84 -12.01 11.81
N ALA A 275 1.25 -10.77 11.49
CA ALA A 275 0.43 -9.58 11.73
C ALA A 275 0.49 -8.56 10.57
N THR A 276 -0.58 -7.77 10.45
CA THR A 276 -0.62 -6.53 9.66
C THR A 276 -0.30 -5.38 10.60
N PHE A 277 0.65 -4.53 10.24
CA PHE A 277 1.07 -3.36 11.02
C PHE A 277 0.68 -2.09 10.25
N ILE A 278 0.20 -1.07 10.97
CA ILE A 278 -0.24 0.20 10.37
C ILE A 278 0.22 1.36 11.24
N ASP A 279 1.07 2.21 10.69
CA ASP A 279 1.48 3.48 11.31
C ASP A 279 0.40 4.55 11.08
N GLY A 280 -0.25 5.03 12.16
CA GLY A 280 -1.19 6.17 12.09
C GLY A 280 -2.35 6.25 13.10
N GLY A 281 -2.29 5.57 14.25
CA GLY A 281 -3.31 5.63 15.32
C GLY A 281 -2.68 5.72 16.72
N ILE A 282 -3.30 6.48 17.65
CA ILE A 282 -2.71 6.90 18.95
C ILE A 282 -3.04 5.92 20.10
N GLU A 283 -3.90 4.92 19.93
CA GLU A 283 -4.35 4.12 21.07
C GLU A 283 -3.46 2.89 21.31
N ASN A 284 -2.52 3.09 22.24
CA ASN A 284 -1.50 2.18 22.77
C ASN A 284 -0.35 1.92 21.78
N VAL A 285 0.76 2.67 21.94
CA VAL A 285 2.05 2.30 21.35
C VAL A 285 2.37 0.90 21.88
N THR A 286 2.12 -0.10 21.06
CA THR A 286 2.43 -1.48 21.39
C THR A 286 3.95 -1.61 21.50
N LYS A 287 4.41 -2.68 22.15
CA LYS A 287 5.84 -2.98 22.20
C LYS A 287 6.43 -3.00 20.78
N GLN A 288 5.71 -3.58 19.83
CA GLN A 288 6.09 -3.67 18.43
C GLN A 288 6.23 -2.29 17.77
N GLU A 289 5.29 -1.37 17.99
CA GLU A 289 5.39 0.00 17.46
C GLU A 289 6.61 0.74 18.04
N SER A 290 6.91 0.55 19.33
CA SER A 290 8.10 1.13 19.94
C SER A 290 9.40 0.51 19.37
N GLU A 291 9.43 -0.80 19.16
CA GLU A 291 10.56 -1.51 18.58
C GLU A 291 10.82 -1.07 17.12
N ALA A 292 9.76 -0.88 16.32
CA ALA A 292 9.86 -0.37 14.97
C ALA A 292 10.32 1.10 14.91
N ASN A 293 9.85 1.94 15.84
CA ASN A 293 10.32 3.32 15.99
C ASN A 293 11.80 3.39 16.34
N GLU A 294 12.24 2.62 17.34
CA GLU A 294 13.66 2.56 17.73
C GLU A 294 14.53 2.00 16.60
N PHE A 295 14.04 0.99 15.88
CA PHE A 295 14.71 0.45 14.71
C PHE A 295 14.92 1.53 13.64
N SER A 296 13.86 2.27 13.29
CA SER A 296 13.95 3.35 12.29
C SER A 296 14.93 4.44 12.71
N ALA A 297 14.84 4.89 13.97
CA ALA A 297 15.74 5.88 14.53
C ALA A 297 17.20 5.40 14.49
N SER A 298 17.46 4.16 14.91
CA SER A 298 18.80 3.56 14.95
C SER A 298 19.40 3.30 13.56
N VAL A 299 18.57 2.96 12.57
CA VAL A 299 19.05 2.84 11.18
C VAL A 299 19.45 4.22 10.65
N LEU A 300 18.61 5.23 10.84
CA LEU A 300 18.85 6.58 10.32
C LEU A 300 20.02 7.27 11.03
N ILE A 301 20.08 7.17 12.35
CA ILE A 301 21.14 7.70 13.20
C ILE A 301 21.66 6.55 14.07
N PRO A 302 22.84 5.98 13.74
CA PRO A 302 23.42 4.87 14.49
C PRO A 302 23.55 5.18 15.98
N PRO A 303 23.36 4.19 16.87
CA PRO A 303 23.42 4.39 18.33
C PRO A 303 24.70 5.08 18.80
N GLU A 304 25.83 4.85 18.13
CA GLU A 304 27.14 5.45 18.43
C GLU A 304 27.18 6.97 18.18
N GLN A 305 26.17 7.52 17.51
CA GLN A 305 26.05 8.93 17.12
C GLN A 305 24.92 9.62 17.89
N LYS A 306 24.27 8.92 18.83
CA LYS A 306 23.12 9.43 19.58
C LYS A 306 23.52 10.60 20.49
N ASP A 307 24.64 10.50 21.19
CA ASP A 307 25.10 11.58 22.07
C ASP A 307 25.45 12.84 21.28
N GLU A 308 26.09 12.70 20.12
CA GLU A 308 26.39 13.83 19.23
C GLU A 308 25.09 14.49 18.71
N LEU A 309 24.05 13.71 18.41
CA LEU A 309 22.73 14.25 18.05
C LEU A 309 22.11 15.06 19.20
N LEU A 310 22.17 14.55 20.44
CA LEU A 310 21.59 15.20 21.62
C LEU A 310 22.29 16.51 21.96
N ASP A 311 23.61 16.57 21.77
CA ASP A 311 24.44 17.76 22.01
C ASP A 311 24.50 18.71 20.80
N LEU A 312 23.87 18.34 19.69
CA LEU A 312 23.94 19.09 18.44
C LEU A 312 23.29 20.46 18.60
N LYS A 313 24.11 21.51 18.45
CA LYS A 313 23.60 22.88 18.43
C LYS A 313 22.66 23.05 17.24
N PRO A 314 21.49 23.69 17.41
CA PRO A 314 20.48 23.83 16.36
C PRO A 314 20.83 24.92 15.34
N LYS A 315 22.05 24.86 14.79
CA LYS A 315 22.58 25.73 13.75
C LYS A 315 22.62 24.97 12.43
N THR A 316 22.24 25.66 11.36
CA THR A 316 22.16 25.10 10.00
C THR A 316 23.43 24.35 9.60
N GLU A 317 24.60 24.96 9.80
CA GLU A 317 25.89 24.39 9.38
C GLU A 317 26.24 23.13 10.18
N GLN A 318 25.87 23.09 11.46
CA GLN A 318 26.13 21.94 12.33
C GLN A 318 25.25 20.75 11.93
N VAL A 319 23.96 21.00 11.67
CA VAL A 319 23.03 19.97 11.19
C VAL A 319 23.46 19.41 9.84
N ILE A 320 23.90 20.25 8.90
CA ILE A 320 24.39 19.81 7.60
C ILE A 320 25.68 18.98 7.76
N LYS A 321 26.63 19.43 8.58
CA LYS A 321 27.88 18.69 8.84
C LYS A 321 27.61 17.32 9.46
N PHE A 322 26.75 17.26 10.46
CA PHE A 322 26.36 16.02 11.11
C PHE A 322 25.69 15.07 10.12
N ALA A 323 24.69 15.54 9.36
CA ALA A 323 24.03 14.74 8.33
C ALA A 323 25.02 14.20 7.27
N PHE A 324 25.98 15.03 6.86
CA PHE A 324 27.04 14.61 5.93
C PHE A 324 27.93 13.51 6.52
N SER A 325 28.34 13.63 7.79
CA SER A 325 29.15 12.62 8.47
C SER A 325 28.44 11.26 8.60
N LEU A 326 27.11 11.29 8.78
CA LEU A 326 26.27 10.09 8.84
C LEU A 326 25.93 9.49 7.47
N GLY A 327 26.13 10.25 6.39
CA GLY A 327 25.72 9.86 5.05
C GLY A 327 24.21 9.91 4.82
N VAL A 328 23.49 10.80 5.52
CA VAL A 328 22.03 10.99 5.39
C VAL A 328 21.64 12.39 4.92
N SER A 329 20.37 12.61 4.58
CA SER A 329 19.86 13.97 4.31
C SER A 329 19.81 14.84 5.57
N PRO A 330 20.06 16.16 5.47
CA PRO A 330 19.80 17.10 6.56
C PRO A 330 18.36 17.04 7.10
N GLY A 331 17.37 16.80 6.23
CA GLY A 331 15.97 16.66 6.62
C GLY A 331 15.74 15.57 7.67
N VAL A 332 16.32 14.38 7.47
CA VAL A 332 16.30 13.27 8.44
C VAL A 332 16.83 13.70 9.82
N VAL A 333 17.96 14.40 9.87
CA VAL A 333 18.51 14.90 11.15
C VAL A 333 17.56 15.89 11.80
N VAL A 334 16.98 16.83 11.03
CA VAL A 334 15.98 17.77 11.55
C VAL A 334 14.76 17.03 12.11
N GLY A 335 14.28 15.99 11.42
CA GLY A 335 13.17 15.15 11.92
C GLY A 335 13.49 14.52 13.27
N GLN A 336 14.70 13.98 13.42
CA GLN A 336 15.16 13.36 14.68
C GLN A 336 15.32 14.40 15.81
N LEU A 337 15.88 15.58 15.53
CA LEU A 337 15.97 16.67 16.51
C LEU A 337 14.58 17.14 16.99
N GLN A 338 13.62 17.23 16.07
CA GLN A 338 12.24 17.61 16.38
C GLN A 338 11.52 16.53 17.20
N HIS A 339 11.71 15.27 16.84
CA HIS A 339 11.14 14.12 17.57
C HIS A 339 11.65 14.07 19.02
N ASN A 340 12.96 14.23 19.20
CA ASN A 340 13.62 14.26 20.51
C ASN A 340 13.39 15.58 21.28
N ARG A 341 12.58 16.51 20.74
CA ARG A 341 12.26 17.83 21.33
C ARG A 341 13.47 18.72 21.61
N ILE A 342 14.60 18.47 20.93
CA ILE A 342 15.80 19.32 20.97
C ILE A 342 15.52 20.65 20.26
N ILE A 343 14.70 20.61 19.21
CA ILE A 343 14.18 21.80 18.52
C ILE A 343 12.67 21.75 18.37
N LYS A 344 12.04 22.91 18.20
CA LYS A 344 10.60 23.03 17.94
C LYS A 344 10.25 22.48 16.55
N PRO A 345 9.03 21.95 16.33
CA PRO A 345 8.59 21.44 15.03
C PRO A 345 8.65 22.44 13.86
N SER A 346 8.68 23.74 14.15
CA SER A 346 8.81 24.80 13.13
C SER A 346 10.26 25.12 12.76
N GLN A 347 11.25 24.72 13.57
CA GLN A 347 12.66 25.08 13.37
C GLN A 347 13.31 24.23 12.30
N LEU A 348 14.18 24.86 11.50
CA LEU A 348 15.02 24.24 10.48
C LEU A 348 14.26 23.46 9.38
N ASN A 349 12.96 23.68 9.23
CA ASN A 349 12.14 23.00 8.21
C ASN A 349 12.58 23.27 6.76
N PHE A 350 13.32 24.35 6.51
CA PHE A 350 13.92 24.63 5.20
C PHE A 350 15.04 23.65 4.82
N LEU A 351 15.58 22.88 5.77
CA LEU A 351 16.53 21.79 5.50
C LEU A 351 15.84 20.47 5.13
N LYS A 352 14.52 20.37 5.34
CA LYS A 352 13.73 19.22 4.89
C LYS A 352 13.39 19.39 3.42
N ARG A 353 13.56 18.32 2.65
CA ARG A 353 13.12 18.31 1.25
C ARG A 353 11.63 18.07 1.21
N ARG A 354 10.95 18.74 0.28
CA ARG A 354 9.52 18.55 0.02
C ARG A 354 9.32 17.86 -1.31
N PHE A 355 8.31 17.00 -1.37
CA PHE A 355 7.94 16.24 -2.55
C PHE A 355 6.54 16.64 -3.04
N THR A 356 6.24 16.33 -4.29
CA THR A 356 4.87 16.41 -4.84
C THR A 356 4.44 15.06 -5.39
N TRP A 357 3.13 14.83 -5.47
CA TRP A 357 2.60 13.62 -6.10
C TRP A 357 2.95 13.53 -7.59
N ASP A 358 3.15 14.66 -8.28
CA ASP A 358 3.59 14.66 -9.68
C ASP A 358 5.01 14.09 -9.80
N GLN A 359 5.93 14.51 -8.92
CA GLN A 359 7.30 13.97 -8.87
C GLN A 359 7.31 12.48 -8.52
N ILE A 360 6.47 12.08 -7.56
CA ILE A 360 6.34 10.68 -7.15
C ILE A 360 5.77 9.84 -8.30
N SER A 361 4.70 10.28 -8.94
CA SER A 361 4.04 9.54 -10.03
C SER A 361 4.95 9.42 -11.26
N ALA A 362 5.68 10.48 -11.60
CA ALA A 362 6.66 10.47 -12.69
C ALA A 362 7.80 9.47 -12.41
N ALA A 363 8.28 9.41 -11.17
CA ALA A 363 9.32 8.46 -10.74
C ALA A 363 8.86 7.00 -10.74
N LEU A 364 7.55 6.74 -10.63
CA LEU A 364 6.99 5.39 -10.67
C LEU A 364 6.67 4.90 -12.09
N SER A 365 6.45 5.82 -13.02
CA SER A 365 6.06 5.51 -14.41
C SER A 365 7.24 5.26 -15.36
N ASN A 366 8.44 5.70 -14.98
CA ASN A 366 9.69 5.50 -15.73
C ASN A 366 10.62 4.58 -14.92
N PRO A 367 10.39 3.24 -14.94
CA PRO A 367 11.17 2.29 -14.14
C PRO A 367 12.63 2.15 -14.58
#